data_AF-A0A4T0V4D4-F1
#
_entry.id   AF-A0A4T0V4D4-F1
#
_cell.length_a   1.000
_cell.length_b   1.000
_cell.length_c   1.000
_cell.angle_alpha   90.00
_cell.angle_beta   90.00
_cell.angle_gamma   90.00
#
_symmetry.space_group_name_H-M   'P 1'
#
loop_
_entity.id
_entity.type
_entity.pdbx_description
1 polymer ?
#
loop_
_entity_poly.entity_id
_entity_poly.type
_entity_poly.pdbx_seq_one_letter_code
_entity_poly.pdbx_strand_id
1 'polypeptide(L)'
;MDIVGGARQLLMALLVLLAGGCAQYRTPTAENFGQDWTVQSGQWAVEDGVLAGSCPPHAADARACGLAATSATLLAHARLPANFRLQTVLTLERGYAASFGLTGGTPRRVELTFHAGRQRLIVKRHAPTLWRAPASFPLAIGYGQPIRVDVEVCNGYVQVSADGRRVGGGHLDELAGGGRLQLGVTGAVRFAGLGVRALDGRECARGAIPTDPSGIPRETLPDDFEFAPST
;
A
#
# COMPACT_ATOMS: atom_id res chain seq x y z
N MET A 1 0.60 -37.77 41.05
CA MET A 1 1.67 -36.98 40.40
C MET A 1 1.27 -36.83 38.94
N ASP A 2 0.64 -35.71 38.65
CA ASP A 2 -0.08 -35.42 37.40
C ASP A 2 0.86 -35.05 36.26
N ILE A 3 1.20 -36.03 35.42
CA ILE A 3 2.00 -35.83 34.20
C ILE A 3 1.10 -35.30 33.04
N VAL A 4 -0.21 -35.26 33.23
CA VAL A 4 -1.19 -34.95 32.17
C VAL A 4 -1.40 -33.44 31.96
N GLY A 5 -0.99 -32.58 32.90
CA GLY A 5 -1.18 -31.13 32.81
C GLY A 5 -0.19 -30.39 31.89
N GLY A 6 1.05 -30.86 31.80
CA GLY A 6 2.12 -30.17 31.05
C GLY A 6 2.04 -30.34 29.54
N ALA A 7 1.61 -31.50 29.05
CA ALA A 7 1.51 -31.78 27.61
C ALA A 7 0.43 -30.94 26.92
N ARG A 8 -0.65 -30.60 27.63
CA ARG A 8 -1.74 -29.75 27.11
C ARG A 8 -1.33 -28.28 26.97
N GLN A 9 -0.47 -27.76 27.86
CA GLN A 9 0.02 -26.39 27.78
C GLN A 9 1.06 -26.20 26.67
N LEU A 10 1.92 -27.20 26.44
CA LEU A 10 2.87 -27.20 25.32
C LEU A 10 2.18 -27.27 23.95
N LEU A 11 1.09 -28.05 23.82
CA LEU A 11 0.35 -28.12 22.56
C LEU A 11 -0.39 -26.80 22.23
N MET A 12 -0.94 -26.13 23.24
CA MET A 12 -1.57 -24.81 23.04
C MET A 12 -0.55 -23.71 22.74
N ALA A 13 0.65 -23.74 23.34
CA ALA A 13 1.71 -22.80 23.00
C ALA A 13 2.23 -22.99 21.56
N LEU A 14 2.33 -24.23 21.07
CA LEU A 14 2.72 -24.51 19.69
C LEU A 14 1.66 -24.09 18.66
N LEU A 15 0.37 -24.21 19.00
CA LEU A 15 -0.73 -23.78 18.13
C LEU A 15 -0.90 -22.26 18.07
N VAL A 16 -0.57 -21.53 19.13
CA VAL A 16 -0.57 -20.05 19.13
C VAL A 16 0.61 -19.48 18.35
N LEU A 17 1.78 -20.16 18.33
CA LEU A 17 2.93 -19.76 17.52
C LEU A 17 2.76 -20.04 16.02
N LEU A 18 1.85 -20.93 15.62
CA LEU A 18 1.52 -21.22 14.22
C LEU A 18 0.34 -20.40 13.68
N ALA A 19 -0.42 -19.73 14.54
CA ALA A 19 -1.49 -18.81 14.14
C ALA A 19 -0.99 -17.38 13.85
N GLY A 20 0.25 -17.06 14.24
CA GLY A 20 1.00 -15.92 13.74
C GLY A 20 1.52 -16.18 12.33
N GLY A 21 0.62 -16.51 11.39
CA GLY A 21 0.97 -16.55 9.98
C GLY A 21 1.53 -15.19 9.59
N CYS A 22 2.85 -15.08 9.53
CA CYS A 22 3.52 -13.87 9.09
C CYS A 22 3.09 -13.64 7.65
N ALA A 23 2.08 -12.79 7.44
CA ALA A 23 1.79 -12.24 6.13
C ALA A 23 2.94 -11.29 5.77
N GLN A 24 4.06 -11.89 5.38
CA GLN A 24 5.22 -11.23 4.83
C GLN A 24 5.16 -11.45 3.33
N TYR A 25 4.92 -10.37 2.60
CA TYR A 25 4.95 -10.38 1.15
C TYR A 25 6.40 -10.23 0.73
N ARG A 26 6.91 -11.27 0.09
CA ARG A 26 8.22 -11.25 -0.54
C ARG A 26 8.10 -10.58 -1.90
N THR A 27 9.24 -10.13 -2.42
CA THR A 27 9.33 -9.62 -3.79
C THR A 27 8.75 -10.64 -4.76
N PRO A 28 7.80 -10.25 -5.63
CA PRO A 28 7.24 -11.16 -6.62
C PRO A 28 8.34 -11.79 -7.46
N THR A 29 8.24 -13.09 -7.71
CA THR A 29 9.05 -13.82 -8.69
C THR A 29 8.13 -14.28 -9.83
N ALA A 30 8.71 -14.59 -11.00
CA ALA A 30 7.92 -15.11 -12.13
C ALA A 30 7.17 -16.40 -11.77
N GLU A 31 7.78 -17.26 -10.96
CA GLU A 31 7.21 -18.55 -10.52
C GLU A 31 5.98 -18.38 -9.62
N ASN A 32 6.03 -17.41 -8.70
CA ASN A 32 4.98 -17.22 -7.70
C ASN A 32 3.91 -16.21 -8.14
N PHE A 33 4.14 -15.49 -9.24
CA PHE A 33 3.27 -14.39 -9.67
C PHE A 33 1.79 -14.81 -9.81
N GLY A 34 1.53 -15.94 -10.47
CA GLY A 34 0.15 -16.45 -10.65
C GLY A 34 -0.47 -17.06 -9.39
N GLN A 35 0.35 -17.38 -8.38
CA GLN A 35 -0.11 -17.95 -7.10
C GLN A 35 -0.46 -16.86 -6.10
N ASP A 36 0.28 -15.76 -6.09
CA ASP A 36 0.16 -14.70 -5.09
C ASP A 36 -0.72 -13.53 -5.56
N TRP A 37 -0.98 -13.42 -6.87
CA TRP A 37 -1.65 -12.28 -7.47
C TRP A 37 -2.75 -12.65 -8.46
N THR A 38 -3.76 -11.80 -8.55
CA THR A 38 -4.80 -11.83 -9.59
C THR A 38 -4.67 -10.59 -10.45
N VAL A 39 -4.42 -10.78 -11.75
CA VAL A 39 -4.56 -9.72 -12.74
C VAL A 39 -6.04 -9.40 -12.91
N GLN A 40 -6.45 -8.20 -12.51
CA GLN A 40 -7.84 -7.74 -12.69
C GLN A 40 -8.01 -7.01 -14.02
N SER A 41 -6.98 -6.28 -14.47
CA SER A 41 -6.96 -5.60 -15.76
C SER A 41 -5.54 -5.26 -16.21
N GLY A 42 -5.37 -5.00 -17.52
CA GLY A 42 -4.09 -4.63 -18.12
C GLY A 42 -3.08 -5.78 -18.17
N GLN A 43 -1.83 -5.42 -18.43
CA GLN A 43 -0.73 -6.38 -18.56
C GLN A 43 0.19 -6.27 -17.35
N TRP A 44 0.55 -7.42 -16.78
CA TRP A 44 1.47 -7.51 -15.67
C TRP A 44 2.44 -8.66 -15.88
N ALA A 45 3.70 -8.42 -15.52
CA ALA A 45 4.76 -9.40 -15.62
C ALA A 45 5.81 -9.16 -14.53
N VAL A 46 6.55 -10.21 -14.19
CA VAL A 46 7.70 -10.13 -13.29
C VAL A 46 8.93 -10.57 -14.06
N GLU A 47 9.95 -9.73 -14.06
CA GLU A 47 11.25 -9.99 -14.69
C GLU A 47 12.35 -9.53 -13.74
N ASP A 48 13.32 -10.40 -13.42
CA ASP A 48 14.43 -10.10 -12.50
C ASP A 48 14.01 -9.50 -11.14
N GLY A 49 12.88 -9.98 -10.59
CA GLY A 49 12.34 -9.47 -9.32
C GLY A 49 11.72 -8.06 -9.42
N VAL A 50 11.53 -7.54 -10.63
CA VAL A 50 10.82 -6.29 -10.91
C VAL A 50 9.43 -6.62 -11.41
N LEU A 51 8.43 -6.15 -10.69
CA LEU A 51 7.03 -6.25 -11.11
C LEU A 51 6.70 -5.07 -12.03
N ALA A 52 6.37 -5.35 -13.28
CA ALA A 52 5.97 -4.36 -14.27
C ALA A 52 4.46 -4.46 -14.53
N GLY A 53 3.81 -3.31 -14.59
CA GLY A 53 2.39 -3.18 -14.95
C GLY A 53 2.22 -2.17 -16.06
N SER A 54 1.34 -2.45 -17.02
CA SER A 54 1.01 -1.47 -18.05
C SER A 54 -0.43 -1.58 -18.56
N CYS A 55 -0.99 -0.42 -18.88
CA CYS A 55 -2.19 -0.28 -19.68
C CYS A 55 -1.97 0.85 -20.69
N PRO A 56 -1.99 0.58 -22.01
CA PRO A 56 -1.82 1.60 -23.03
C PRO A 56 -2.87 2.71 -22.92
N PRO A 57 -2.50 3.99 -23.05
CA PRO A 57 -3.42 5.12 -22.88
C PRO A 57 -4.35 5.38 -24.08
N HIS A 58 -4.25 4.61 -25.18
CA HIS A 58 -4.98 4.87 -26.42
C HIS A 58 -6.01 3.79 -26.76
N ALA A 59 -7.17 4.23 -27.27
CA ALA A 59 -8.33 3.40 -27.56
C ALA A 59 -8.06 2.25 -28.55
N ALA A 60 -7.11 2.40 -29.47
CA ALA A 60 -6.73 1.36 -30.44
C ALA A 60 -6.13 0.12 -29.76
N ASP A 61 -5.49 0.30 -28.60
CA ASP A 61 -4.86 -0.76 -27.81
C ASP A 61 -5.67 -1.13 -26.55
N ALA A 62 -6.83 -0.51 -26.32
CA ALA A 62 -7.66 -0.69 -25.12
C ALA A 62 -8.18 -2.14 -24.95
N ARG A 63 -8.17 -2.95 -26.02
CA ARG A 63 -8.40 -4.40 -25.95
C ARG A 63 -7.43 -5.08 -24.97
N ALA A 64 -6.18 -4.62 -24.92
CA ALA A 64 -5.16 -5.15 -24.01
C ALA A 64 -5.42 -4.82 -22.53
N CYS A 65 -6.34 -3.90 -22.23
CA CYS A 65 -6.78 -3.56 -20.87
C CYS A 65 -8.19 -4.05 -20.53
N GLY A 66 -8.79 -4.92 -21.36
CA GLY A 66 -10.16 -5.41 -21.12
C GLY A 66 -11.25 -4.45 -21.61
N LEU A 67 -11.03 -3.81 -22.77
CA LEU A 67 -12.00 -3.03 -23.57
C LEU A 67 -12.58 -1.76 -22.93
N ALA A 68 -12.50 -1.59 -21.61
CA ALA A 68 -13.03 -0.43 -20.89
C ALA A 68 -12.11 0.12 -19.78
N ALA A 69 -11.05 -0.60 -19.39
CA ALA A 69 -10.16 -0.12 -18.33
C ALA A 69 -9.12 0.86 -18.88
N THR A 70 -9.07 2.06 -18.32
CA THR A 70 -7.99 3.04 -18.53
C THR A 70 -6.79 2.78 -17.61
N SER A 71 -6.85 1.73 -16.79
CA SER A 71 -5.83 1.36 -15.83
C SER A 71 -5.60 -0.15 -15.80
N ALA A 72 -4.34 -0.55 -15.59
CA ALA A 72 -4.00 -1.91 -15.21
C ALA A 72 -4.12 -2.04 -13.69
N THR A 73 -4.67 -3.16 -13.23
CA THR A 73 -4.89 -3.41 -11.81
C THR A 73 -4.49 -4.84 -11.46
N LEU A 74 -3.74 -4.97 -10.38
CA LEU A 74 -3.26 -6.25 -9.84
C LEU A 74 -3.64 -6.34 -8.37
N LEU A 75 -4.23 -7.45 -7.96
CA LEU A 75 -4.69 -7.66 -6.59
C LEU A 75 -3.94 -8.81 -5.95
N ALA A 76 -3.31 -8.58 -4.79
CA ALA A 76 -2.67 -9.64 -4.03
C ALA A 76 -3.73 -10.57 -3.42
N HIS A 77 -3.42 -11.86 -3.26
CA HIS A 77 -4.33 -12.82 -2.62
C HIS A 77 -4.33 -12.70 -1.10
N ALA A 78 -3.13 -12.63 -0.52
CA ALA A 78 -2.96 -12.48 0.92
C ALA A 78 -3.56 -11.14 1.40
N ARG A 79 -4.01 -11.13 2.67
CA ARG A 79 -4.47 -9.93 3.36
C ARG A 79 -3.31 -9.16 3.98
N LEU A 80 -3.40 -7.84 3.91
CA LEU A 80 -2.48 -6.95 4.60
C LEU A 80 -2.61 -7.17 6.12
N PRO A 81 -1.49 -7.23 6.86
CA PRO A 81 -1.52 -7.20 8.32
C PRO A 81 -2.21 -5.94 8.84
N ALA A 82 -2.65 -5.94 10.10
CA ALA A 82 -3.19 -4.73 10.73
C ALA A 82 -2.12 -3.63 10.85
N ASN A 83 -0.88 -4.03 11.13
CA ASN A 83 0.29 -3.17 11.19
C ASN A 83 1.35 -3.68 10.22
N PHE A 84 1.79 -2.84 9.29
CA PHE A 84 2.74 -3.26 8.27
C PHE A 84 3.58 -2.10 7.73
N ARG A 85 4.72 -2.46 7.13
CA ARG A 85 5.50 -1.59 6.27
C ARG A 85 5.54 -2.16 4.87
N LEU A 86 5.12 -1.36 3.90
CA LEU A 86 5.27 -1.61 2.47
C LEU A 86 6.46 -0.79 1.96
N GLN A 87 7.35 -1.42 1.21
CA GLN A 87 8.53 -0.78 0.63
C GLN A 87 8.66 -1.17 -0.84
N THR A 88 9.03 -0.22 -1.70
CA THR A 88 9.34 -0.49 -3.12
C THR A 88 10.13 0.65 -3.73
N VAL A 89 10.83 0.39 -4.82
CA VAL A 89 11.30 1.43 -5.74
C VAL A 89 10.31 1.51 -6.90
N LEU A 90 9.62 2.64 -7.01
CA LEU A 90 8.61 2.90 -8.01
C LEU A 90 9.22 3.73 -9.15
N THR A 91 9.10 3.23 -10.38
CA THR A 91 9.46 3.98 -11.60
C THR A 91 8.23 4.06 -12.49
N LEU A 92 7.72 5.27 -12.71
CA LEU A 92 6.66 5.48 -13.70
C LEU A 92 7.30 5.70 -15.07
N GLU A 93 7.09 4.81 -16.02
CA GLU A 93 7.71 4.88 -17.35
C GLU A 93 6.97 5.85 -18.26
N ARG A 94 5.63 5.83 -18.20
CA ARG A 94 4.73 6.69 -18.99
C ARG A 94 3.32 6.70 -18.38
N GLY A 95 2.47 7.62 -18.83
CA GLY A 95 1.08 7.75 -18.40
C GLY A 95 0.90 8.83 -17.34
N TYR A 96 0.04 8.61 -16.33
CA TYR A 96 -0.33 9.67 -15.38
C TYR A 96 0.01 9.32 -13.93
N ALA A 97 -0.20 8.07 -13.53
CA ALA A 97 -0.09 7.69 -12.14
C ALA A 97 0.11 6.18 -11.93
N ALA A 98 0.71 5.87 -10.77
CA ALA A 98 0.71 4.55 -10.15
C ALA A 98 0.03 4.62 -8.78
N SER A 99 -0.54 3.51 -8.29
CA SER A 99 -1.25 3.52 -7.00
C SER A 99 -1.06 2.26 -6.16
N PHE A 100 -1.18 2.45 -4.85
CA PHE A 100 -1.32 1.41 -3.83
C PHE A 100 -2.71 1.51 -3.18
N GLY A 101 -3.58 0.55 -3.46
CA GLY A 101 -4.80 0.31 -2.72
C GLY A 101 -4.52 -0.53 -1.47
N LEU A 102 -4.78 0.02 -0.29
CA LEU A 102 -4.55 -0.64 1.00
C LEU A 102 -5.79 -1.43 1.49
N THR A 103 -6.93 -1.25 0.84
CA THR A 103 -8.20 -1.92 1.16
C THR A 103 -8.76 -2.71 -0.03
N GLY A 104 -7.88 -3.19 -0.92
CA GLY A 104 -8.24 -3.91 -2.14
C GLY A 104 -9.16 -5.11 -1.87
N GLY A 105 -10.19 -5.25 -2.69
CA GLY A 105 -11.20 -6.32 -2.54
C GLY A 105 -12.19 -6.11 -1.38
N THR A 106 -12.31 -4.89 -0.86
CA THR A 106 -13.32 -4.50 0.14
C THR A 106 -14.18 -3.35 -0.40
N PRO A 107 -15.36 -3.07 0.16
CA PRO A 107 -16.17 -1.92 -0.23
C PRO A 107 -15.62 -0.57 0.27
N ARG A 108 -14.58 -0.59 1.12
CA ARG A 108 -13.86 0.61 1.58
C ARG A 108 -12.69 0.85 0.65
N ARG A 109 -12.34 2.11 0.41
CA ARG A 109 -11.17 2.48 -0.41
C ARG A 109 -10.22 3.33 0.41
N VAL A 110 -8.98 2.88 0.51
CA VAL A 110 -7.81 3.70 0.81
C VAL A 110 -6.82 3.47 -0.32
N GLU A 111 -6.59 4.51 -1.12
CA GLU A 111 -5.70 4.45 -2.28
C GLU A 111 -4.69 5.60 -2.24
N LEU A 112 -3.41 5.24 -2.24
CA LEU A 112 -2.28 6.15 -2.37
C LEU A 112 -1.91 6.24 -3.85
N THR A 113 -2.06 7.40 -4.48
CA THR A 113 -1.80 7.62 -5.91
C THR A 113 -0.61 8.55 -6.11
N PHE A 114 0.43 8.06 -6.77
CA PHE A 114 1.63 8.80 -7.14
C PHE A 114 1.43 9.37 -8.55
N HIS A 115 1.14 10.66 -8.65
CA HIS A 115 0.69 11.27 -9.91
C HIS A 115 1.79 12.16 -10.50
N ALA A 116 2.43 11.72 -11.59
CA ALA A 116 3.52 12.45 -12.25
C ALA A 116 3.05 13.77 -12.86
N GLY A 117 1.95 13.77 -13.61
CA GLY A 117 1.43 15.00 -14.24
C GLY A 117 1.01 16.11 -13.27
N ARG A 118 0.67 15.77 -12.02
CA ARG A 118 0.35 16.75 -10.97
C ARG A 118 1.50 17.02 -10.01
N GLN A 119 2.54 16.18 -10.04
CA GLN A 119 3.63 16.16 -9.05
C GLN A 119 3.13 16.07 -7.61
N ARG A 120 2.25 15.11 -7.35
CA ARG A 120 1.62 14.92 -6.04
C ARG A 120 1.44 13.47 -5.66
N LEU A 121 1.49 13.22 -4.37
CA LEU A 121 0.80 12.11 -3.74
C LEU A 121 -0.66 12.51 -3.52
N ILE A 122 -1.61 11.68 -3.96
CA ILE A 122 -3.05 11.88 -3.75
C ILE A 122 -3.57 10.68 -2.95
N VAL A 123 -4.20 10.96 -1.82
CA VAL A 123 -4.80 9.95 -0.95
C VAL A 123 -6.30 10.00 -1.10
N LYS A 124 -6.86 8.98 -1.74
CA LYS A 124 -8.31 8.81 -1.89
C LYS A 124 -8.81 7.91 -0.79
N ARG A 125 -9.84 8.38 -0.09
CA ARG A 125 -10.56 7.64 0.94
C ARG A 125 -12.05 7.62 0.61
N HIS A 126 -12.65 6.43 0.60
CA HIS A 126 -14.07 6.26 0.35
C HIS A 126 -14.65 5.21 1.30
N ALA A 127 -15.71 5.58 2.00
CA ALA A 127 -16.58 4.64 2.70
C ALA A 127 -17.93 4.60 1.96
N PRO A 128 -18.65 3.45 1.97
CA PRO A 128 -19.94 3.31 1.28
C PRO A 128 -20.98 4.40 1.60
N THR A 129 -20.85 5.06 2.74
CA THR A 129 -21.79 6.07 3.25
C THR A 129 -21.26 7.49 3.21
N LEU A 130 -19.96 7.70 2.93
CA LEU A 130 -19.31 9.01 3.03
C LEU A 130 -18.23 9.16 1.96
N TRP A 131 -18.46 10.09 1.04
CA TRP A 131 -17.41 10.60 0.16
C TRP A 131 -16.62 11.69 0.88
N ARG A 132 -15.30 11.61 0.83
CA ARG A 132 -14.40 12.63 1.39
C ARG A 132 -13.49 13.14 0.30
N ALA A 133 -13.20 14.45 0.34
CA ALA A 133 -12.26 15.06 -0.58
C ALA A 133 -10.89 14.35 -0.47
N PRO A 134 -10.20 14.08 -1.59
CA PRO A 134 -8.86 13.50 -1.54
C PRO A 134 -7.87 14.45 -0.86
N ALA A 135 -7.06 13.93 0.06
CA ALA A 135 -5.91 14.67 0.56
C ALA A 135 -4.80 14.64 -0.50
N SER A 136 -3.99 15.70 -0.58
CA SER A 136 -2.95 15.75 -1.61
C SER A 136 -1.72 16.52 -1.17
N PHE A 137 -0.55 15.92 -1.40
CA PHE A 137 0.73 16.37 -0.90
C PHE A 137 1.70 16.58 -2.07
N PRO A 138 2.49 17.66 -2.08
CA PRO A 138 3.54 17.84 -3.08
C PRO A 138 4.51 16.66 -3.06
N LEU A 139 4.82 16.11 -4.24
CA LEU A 139 5.80 15.05 -4.41
C LEU A 139 6.46 15.19 -5.78
N ALA A 140 7.77 15.36 -5.80
CA ALA A 140 8.54 15.34 -7.04
C ALA A 140 8.56 13.90 -7.59
N ILE A 141 7.83 13.68 -8.68
CA ILE A 141 7.81 12.42 -9.41
C ILE A 141 7.92 12.72 -10.91
N GLY A 142 8.91 12.13 -11.56
CA GLY A 142 9.16 12.26 -12.99
C GLY A 142 9.10 10.91 -13.70
N TYR A 143 8.91 10.93 -15.02
CA TYR A 143 8.94 9.71 -15.81
C TYR A 143 10.37 9.17 -15.91
N GLY A 144 10.53 7.85 -15.82
CA GLY A 144 11.83 7.16 -15.84
C GLY A 144 12.71 7.41 -14.62
N GLN A 145 12.26 8.23 -13.66
CA GLN A 145 12.99 8.54 -12.43
C GLN A 145 12.53 7.56 -11.32
N PRO A 146 13.42 6.70 -10.80
CA PRO A 146 13.06 5.82 -9.68
C PRO A 146 12.89 6.65 -8.41
N ILE A 147 11.81 6.38 -7.66
CA ILE A 147 11.60 6.92 -6.32
C ILE A 147 11.48 5.77 -5.32
N ARG A 148 12.19 5.84 -4.19
CA ARG A 148 12.03 4.88 -3.10
C ARG A 148 10.81 5.27 -2.29
N VAL A 149 9.83 4.39 -2.18
CA VAL A 149 8.58 4.64 -1.46
C VAL A 149 8.47 3.70 -0.27
N ASP A 150 8.16 4.29 0.88
CA ASP A 150 7.87 3.58 2.13
C ASP A 150 6.49 3.99 2.64
N VAL A 151 5.62 3.01 2.85
CA VAL A 151 4.30 3.21 3.47
C VAL A 151 4.26 2.42 4.76
N GLU A 152 4.09 3.12 5.87
CA GLU A 152 3.92 2.52 7.18
C GLU A 152 2.49 2.67 7.64
N VAL A 153 1.90 1.57 8.13
CA VAL A 153 0.58 1.54 8.72
C VAL A 153 0.68 0.98 10.13
N CYS A 154 0.30 1.80 11.10
CA CYS A 154 0.35 1.48 12.53
C CYS A 154 -0.97 1.89 13.19
N ASN A 155 -1.76 0.92 13.65
CA ASN A 155 -3.02 1.14 14.37
C ASN A 155 -3.98 2.12 13.65
N GLY A 156 -4.10 2.02 12.33
CA GLY A 156 -4.95 2.90 11.52
C GLY A 156 -4.33 4.23 11.10
N TYR A 157 -3.16 4.57 11.64
CA TYR A 157 -2.35 5.70 11.15
C TYR A 157 -1.51 5.28 9.95
N VAL A 158 -1.52 6.08 8.89
CA VAL A 158 -0.69 5.87 7.70
C VAL A 158 0.35 6.97 7.59
N GLN A 159 1.59 6.59 7.33
CA GLN A 159 2.67 7.50 6.96
C GLN A 159 3.27 7.10 5.62
N VAL A 160 3.43 8.05 4.71
CA VAL A 160 4.08 7.84 3.42
C VAL A 160 5.37 8.66 3.37
N SER A 161 6.45 7.98 3.00
CA SER A 161 7.76 8.60 2.75
C SER A 161 8.23 8.30 1.32
N ALA A 162 8.91 9.27 0.72
CA ALA A 162 9.57 9.13 -0.57
C ALA A 162 11.03 9.59 -0.45
N ASP A 163 11.98 8.77 -0.91
CA ASP A 163 13.43 9.00 -0.82
C ASP A 163 13.89 9.38 0.60
N GLY A 164 13.32 8.70 1.60
CA GLY A 164 13.61 8.92 3.02
C GLY A 164 12.97 10.17 3.65
N ARG A 165 12.19 10.94 2.88
CA ARG A 165 11.48 12.14 3.37
C ARG A 165 10.00 11.85 3.56
N ARG A 166 9.43 12.27 4.68
CA ARG A 166 7.98 12.21 4.91
C ARG A 166 7.25 13.10 3.91
N VAL A 167 6.25 12.53 3.24
CA VAL A 167 5.42 13.22 2.22
C VAL A 167 4.05 13.57 2.79
N GLY A 168 3.44 12.66 3.53
CA GLY A 168 2.12 12.86 4.14
C GLY A 168 1.80 11.78 5.17
N GLY A 169 0.83 12.04 6.03
CA GLY A 169 0.35 11.05 6.99
C GLY A 169 -0.94 11.47 7.68
N GLY A 170 -1.59 10.52 8.35
CA GLY A 170 -2.84 10.76 9.06
C GLY A 170 -3.61 9.49 9.40
N HIS A 171 -4.63 9.63 10.23
CA HIS A 171 -5.51 8.52 10.61
C HIS A 171 -6.52 8.22 9.50
N LEU A 172 -6.65 6.95 9.13
CA LEU A 172 -7.58 6.48 8.10
C LEU A 172 -8.48 5.37 8.65
N ASP A 173 -9.67 5.76 9.11
CA ASP A 173 -10.67 4.83 9.67
C ASP A 173 -11.13 3.78 8.65
N GLU A 174 -11.02 4.09 7.37
CA GLU A 174 -11.38 3.20 6.28
C GLU A 174 -10.48 1.94 6.22
N LEU A 175 -9.32 1.95 6.90
CA LEU A 175 -8.49 0.77 7.11
C LEU A 175 -9.06 -0.22 8.12
N ALA A 176 -10.00 0.20 8.98
CA ALA A 176 -10.68 -0.72 9.88
C ALA A 176 -11.41 -1.78 9.04
N GLY A 177 -11.16 -3.06 9.29
CA GLY A 177 -11.66 -4.16 8.45
C GLY A 177 -10.62 -4.75 7.49
N GLY A 178 -9.45 -4.11 7.36
CA GLY A 178 -8.32 -4.60 6.60
C GLY A 178 -8.56 -4.59 5.09
N GLY A 179 -7.76 -5.38 4.38
CA GLY A 179 -7.88 -5.53 2.94
C GLY A 179 -6.69 -6.24 2.33
N ARG A 180 -6.57 -6.16 1.01
CA ARG A 180 -5.44 -6.73 0.26
C ARG A 180 -4.72 -5.61 -0.46
N LEU A 181 -3.43 -5.79 -0.70
CA LEU A 181 -2.68 -4.85 -1.52
C LEU A 181 -3.18 -4.92 -2.97
N GLN A 182 -3.60 -3.78 -3.49
CA GLN A 182 -3.94 -3.61 -4.89
C GLN A 182 -2.94 -2.65 -5.52
N LEU A 183 -2.29 -3.05 -6.61
CA LEU A 183 -1.45 -2.16 -7.40
C LEU A 183 -2.24 -1.67 -8.60
N GLY A 184 -2.09 -0.38 -8.91
CA GLY A 184 -2.73 0.23 -10.07
C GLY A 184 -1.73 1.04 -10.88
N VAL A 185 -1.98 1.13 -12.18
CA VAL A 185 -1.28 2.08 -13.05
C VAL A 185 -2.19 2.55 -14.18
N THR A 186 -2.16 3.86 -14.43
CA THR A 186 -2.70 4.48 -15.64
C THR A 186 -1.50 4.88 -16.49
N GLY A 187 -1.06 3.99 -17.39
CA GLY A 187 0.23 4.10 -18.07
C GLY A 187 1.08 2.85 -17.96
N ALA A 188 2.38 3.01 -17.70
CA ALA A 188 3.29 1.90 -17.39
C ALA A 188 4.17 2.23 -16.17
N VAL A 189 4.38 1.24 -15.31
CA VAL A 189 5.12 1.35 -14.05
C VAL A 189 5.99 0.11 -13.82
N ARG A 190 7.07 0.30 -13.07
CA ARG A 190 7.89 -0.76 -12.50
C ARG A 190 7.95 -0.60 -10.98
N PHE A 191 7.82 -1.72 -10.28
CA PHE A 191 7.98 -1.84 -8.84
C PHE A 191 9.14 -2.81 -8.56
N ALA A 192 10.30 -2.28 -8.18
CA ALA A 192 11.47 -3.08 -7.85
C ALA A 192 11.57 -3.28 -6.33
N GLY A 193 11.83 -4.51 -5.89
CA GLY A 193 11.94 -4.84 -4.47
C GLY A 193 10.65 -4.62 -3.69
N LEU A 194 9.49 -4.75 -4.34
CA LEU A 194 8.18 -4.63 -3.68
C LEU A 194 8.10 -5.64 -2.53
N GLY A 195 7.89 -5.16 -1.31
CA GLY A 195 7.76 -6.02 -0.14
C GLY A 195 6.79 -5.43 0.87
N VAL A 196 6.12 -6.31 1.61
CA VAL A 196 5.29 -5.91 2.76
C VAL A 196 5.69 -6.77 3.94
N ARG A 197 6.02 -6.11 5.04
CA ARG A 197 6.42 -6.76 6.29
C ARG A 197 5.42 -6.41 7.37
N ALA A 198 4.89 -7.42 8.06
CA ALA A 198 4.14 -7.20 9.28
C ALA A 198 5.03 -6.53 10.33
N LEU A 199 4.48 -5.54 11.03
CA LEU A 199 5.14 -4.86 12.14
C LEU A 199 4.56 -5.40 13.44
N ASP A 200 5.42 -5.72 14.40
CA ASP A 200 4.95 -5.98 15.74
C ASP A 200 4.53 -4.66 16.43
N GLY A 201 3.73 -4.75 17.51
CA GLY A 201 3.24 -3.56 18.21
C GLY A 201 4.34 -2.69 18.85
N ARG A 202 5.56 -3.22 19.01
CA ARG A 202 6.73 -2.47 19.54
C ARG A 202 7.46 -1.75 18.41
N GLU A 203 7.51 -2.33 17.22
CA GLU A 203 7.93 -1.66 15.98
C GLU A 203 6.96 -0.55 15.58
N CYS A 204 5.68 -0.69 15.94
CA CYS A 204 4.69 0.38 15.82
C CYS A 204 4.93 1.58 16.76
N ALA A 205 5.98 1.59 17.58
CA ALA A 205 6.19 2.62 18.59
C ALA A 205 7.63 3.17 18.62
N ARG A 206 7.77 4.40 18.11
CA ARG A 206 8.56 5.52 18.69
C ARG A 206 8.30 6.85 17.98
N GLY A 207 7.70 6.82 16.78
CA GLY A 207 7.20 8.00 16.05
C GLY A 207 5.68 8.01 15.79
N ALA A 208 4.95 6.97 16.20
CA ALA A 208 3.48 6.88 16.10
C ALA A 208 2.74 7.55 17.28
N ILE A 209 3.43 8.43 18.01
CA ILE A 209 2.76 9.57 18.64
C ILE A 209 2.10 10.33 17.47
N PRO A 210 0.93 10.97 17.62
CA PRO A 210 0.55 12.03 16.70
C PRO A 210 1.62 13.11 16.81
N THR A 211 2.75 12.92 16.13
CA THR A 211 3.51 14.04 15.62
C THR A 211 2.54 14.65 14.65
N ASP A 212 2.03 15.79 15.05
CA ASP A 212 1.88 16.84 14.08
C ASP A 212 3.11 16.74 13.11
N PRO A 213 2.94 16.75 11.77
CA PRO A 213 3.83 16.08 10.81
C PRO A 213 5.33 16.46 10.73
N SER A 214 5.88 17.35 11.55
CA SER A 214 7.28 17.80 11.48
C SER A 214 8.17 17.37 12.65
N GLY A 215 7.70 16.54 13.58
CA GLY A 215 8.46 16.28 14.80
C GLY A 215 8.59 17.54 15.69
N ILE A 216 7.70 18.50 15.48
CA ILE A 216 7.57 19.73 16.25
C ILE A 216 6.41 19.54 17.25
N PRO A 217 6.51 20.06 18.50
CA PRO A 217 5.37 20.13 19.41
C PRO A 217 4.16 20.79 18.71
N ARG A 218 2.96 20.24 18.98
CA ARG A 218 1.63 20.45 18.40
C ARG A 218 1.12 21.88 18.13
N GLU A 219 1.95 22.90 18.27
CA GLU A 219 1.59 24.31 18.13
C GLU A 219 1.96 24.89 16.75
N THR A 220 2.47 24.11 15.79
CA THR A 220 3.16 24.70 14.61
C THR A 220 3.10 23.93 13.28
N LEU A 221 2.14 23.04 13.01
CA LEU A 221 1.95 22.57 11.63
C LEU A 221 0.76 23.18 10.91
N PRO A 222 0.95 23.48 9.61
CA PRO A 222 -0.12 23.96 8.78
C PRO A 222 -1.07 22.80 8.43
N ASP A 223 -2.36 23.13 8.36
CA ASP A 223 -3.49 22.20 8.18
C ASP A 223 -3.41 21.33 6.89
N ASP A 224 -2.46 21.61 5.99
CA ASP A 224 -2.29 20.93 4.71
C ASP A 224 -1.46 19.64 4.76
N PHE A 225 -0.86 19.30 5.91
CA PHE A 225 0.01 18.12 6.06
C PHE A 225 -0.65 16.88 6.70
N GLU A 226 -1.86 17.02 7.24
CA GLU A 226 -2.63 15.89 7.76
C GLU A 226 -3.57 15.35 6.66
N PHE A 227 -3.89 14.05 6.68
CA PHE A 227 -5.07 13.52 5.98
C PHE A 227 -6.35 14.00 6.69
N ALA A 228 -6.51 15.33 6.81
CA ALA A 228 -7.52 15.93 7.66
C ALA A 228 -8.91 15.39 7.27
N PRO A 229 -9.72 14.96 8.25
CA PRO A 229 -11.14 14.77 8.01
C PRO A 229 -11.73 16.15 7.70
N SER A 230 -12.39 16.29 6.55
CA SER A 230 -13.26 17.44 6.31
C SER A 230 -14.27 17.54 7.46
N THR A 231 -14.25 18.67 8.18
CA THR A 231 -15.37 19.15 8.98
C THR A 231 -16.60 19.36 8.10
#